data_AF-A0A524N506-F1
#
_entry.id   AF-A0A524N506-F1
#
_cell.length_a   1.000
_cell.length_b   1.000
_cell.length_c   1.000
_cell.angle_alpha   90.00
_cell.angle_beta   90.00
_cell.angle_gamma   90.00
#
_symmetry.space_group_name_H-M   'P 1'
#
loop_
_entity.id
_entity.type
_entity.pdbx_description
1 polymer ?
#
loop_
_entity_poly.entity_id
_entity_poly.type
_entity_poly.pdbx_seq_one_letter_code
_entity_poly.pdbx_strand_id
1 'polypeptide(L)' 'MIWTKRTGLYKFLKTPIANMDEGIEVKPYEFEYWSSLDQRNVIITIMAESEKDAIKEFKNRHPHKKYRLLDPLDD' A
#
# COMPACT_ATOMS: atom_id res chain seq x y z
N MET A 1 -6.12 -37.14 -47.54
CA MET A 1 -5.17 -36.35 -46.73
C MET A 1 -5.94 -35.67 -45.61
N ILE A 2 -5.55 -36.00 -44.39
CA ILE A 2 -6.05 -35.46 -43.12
C ILE A 2 -5.66 -33.95 -43.10
N TRP A 3 -6.35 -33.04 -42.43
CA TRP A 3 -5.93 -32.55 -41.11
C TRP A 3 -7.06 -31.70 -40.49
N THR A 4 -7.46 -32.15 -39.31
CA THR A 4 -8.51 -31.67 -38.43
C THR A 4 -8.17 -30.29 -37.85
N LYS A 5 -9.01 -29.27 -38.06
CA LYS A 5 -8.93 -28.02 -37.28
C LYS A 5 -9.45 -28.28 -35.86
N ARG A 6 -8.56 -28.65 -34.93
CA ARG A 6 -8.80 -28.55 -33.49
C ARG A 6 -8.46 -27.13 -33.05
N THR A 7 -9.45 -26.24 -33.00
CA THR A 7 -9.31 -25.00 -32.23
C THR A 7 -9.34 -25.39 -30.75
N GLY A 8 -8.19 -25.23 -30.10
CA GLY A 8 -8.02 -25.51 -28.68
C GLY A 8 -8.94 -24.62 -27.85
N LEU A 9 -10.05 -25.20 -27.40
CA LEU A 9 -10.84 -24.68 -26.31
C LEU A 9 -9.98 -24.79 -25.04
N TYR A 10 -9.19 -23.76 -24.75
CA TYR A 10 -8.52 -23.64 -23.46
C TYR A 10 -9.59 -23.45 -22.39
N LYS A 11 -10.04 -24.57 -21.83
CA LYS A 11 -10.71 -24.65 -20.54
C LYS A 11 -9.76 -24.02 -19.53
N PHE A 12 -10.06 -22.80 -19.10
CA PHE A 12 -9.47 -22.18 -17.92
C PHE A 12 -9.88 -23.02 -16.70
N LEU A 13 -9.13 -24.10 -16.48
CA LEU A 13 -9.15 -24.84 -15.24
C LEU A 13 -8.43 -23.99 -14.19
N LYS A 14 -9.22 -23.57 -13.21
CA LYS A 14 -8.87 -23.75 -11.80
C LYS A 14 -7.62 -22.99 -11.33
N THR A 15 -7.81 -21.72 -11.01
CA THR A 15 -7.42 -21.26 -9.68
C THR A 15 -8.66 -20.63 -9.05
N PRO A 16 -9.25 -21.20 -7.98
CA PRO A 16 -9.74 -20.28 -6.96
C PRO A 16 -8.52 -19.43 -6.62
N ILE A 17 -8.58 -18.14 -6.92
CA ILE A 17 -7.66 -17.19 -6.32
C ILE A 17 -7.87 -17.43 -4.84
N ALA A 18 -6.89 -18.11 -4.24
CA ALA A 18 -6.81 -18.24 -2.82
C ALA A 18 -6.68 -16.79 -2.35
N ASN A 19 -7.81 -16.18 -2.02
CA ASN A 19 -7.86 -15.19 -0.96
C ASN A 19 -7.47 -15.96 0.31
N MET A 20 -6.19 -16.35 0.38
CA MET A 20 -5.45 -16.24 1.61
C MET A 20 -5.52 -14.74 1.92
N ASP A 21 -6.62 -14.37 2.58
CA ASP A 21 -6.74 -13.19 3.42
C ASP A 21 -5.71 -13.41 4.55
N GLU A 22 -4.44 -13.43 4.16
CA GLU A 22 -3.34 -13.32 5.08
C GLU A 22 -3.51 -11.90 5.60
N GLY A 23 -3.97 -11.79 6.85
CA GLY A 23 -4.33 -10.53 7.47
C GLY A 23 -3.14 -9.58 7.40
N ILE A 24 -3.11 -8.77 6.35
CA ILE A 24 -2.20 -7.65 6.25
C ILE A 24 -2.74 -6.67 7.28
N GLU A 25 -2.25 -6.78 8.50
CA GLU A 25 -2.58 -5.88 9.60
C GLU A 25 -2.12 -4.48 9.20
N VAL A 26 -3.01 -3.72 8.59
CA VAL A 26 -2.77 -2.32 8.27
C VAL A 26 -2.75 -1.55 9.59
N LYS A 27 -1.60 -0.95 9.89
CA LYS A 27 -1.39 -0.15 11.08
C LYS A 27 -1.45 1.33 10.70
N PRO A 28 -2.06 2.18 11.55
CA PRO A 28 -1.97 3.62 11.38
C PRO A 28 -0.55 4.08 11.73
N TYR A 29 0.10 4.77 10.80
CA TYR A 29 1.38 5.43 11.02
C TYR A 29 1.20 6.94 10.93
N GLU A 30 1.57 7.66 11.99
CA GLU A 30 1.42 9.10 12.06
C GLU A 30 2.72 9.81 11.68
N PHE A 31 2.62 10.72 10.71
CA PHE A 31 3.73 11.50 10.20
C PHE A 31 3.49 12.97 10.48
N GLU A 32 4.36 13.57 11.29
CA GLU A 32 4.41 15.01 11.48
C GLU A 32 5.36 15.64 10.45
N TYR A 33 4.92 16.70 9.77
CA TYR A 33 5.79 17.51 8.93
C TYR A 33 5.48 19.00 9.04
N TRP A 34 6.49 19.83 8.80
CA TRP A 34 6.32 21.28 8.75
C TRP A 34 5.68 21.73 7.42
N SER A 35 4.47 22.29 7.49
CA SER A 35 3.84 22.98 6.38
C SER A 35 4.34 24.42 6.34
N SER A 36 5.22 24.73 5.40
CA SER A 36 5.66 26.10 5.12
C SER A 36 4.52 27.01 4.64
N LEU A 37 3.44 26.44 4.10
CA LEU A 37 2.29 27.18 3.60
C LEU A 37 1.43 27.70 4.75
N ASP A 38 1.19 26.85 5.74
CA ASP A 38 0.40 27.16 6.94
C ASP A 38 1.26 27.64 8.13
N GLN A 39 2.59 27.60 8.00
CA GLN A 39 3.56 27.87 9.08
C GLN A 39 3.28 27.09 10.37
N ARG A 40 2.91 25.82 10.24
CA ARG A 40 2.59 24.92 11.38
C ARG A 40 3.02 23.48 11.09
N ASN A 41 3.15 22.70 12.16
CA ASN A 41 3.24 21.24 12.05
C ASN A 41 1.89 20.66 11.63
N VAL A 42 1.92 19.78 10.64
CA VAL A 42 0.76 19.02 10.16
C VAL A 42 1.04 17.56 10.42
N ILE A 43 0.09 16.89 11.06
CA ILE A 43 0.13 15.45 11.32
C ILE A 43 -0.79 14.79 10.29
N ILE A 44 -0.29 13.78 9.60
CA ILE A 44 -1.08 12.94 8.71
C ILE A 44 -0.95 11.48 9.10
N THR A 45 -2.05 10.75 9.03
CA THR A 45 -2.08 9.32 9.31
C THR A 45 -2.10 8.56 7.99
N ILE A 46 -1.20 7.60 7.84
CA ILE A 46 -1.11 6.72 6.68
C ILE A 46 -1.35 5.29 7.17
N MET A 47 -2.34 4.63 6.59
CA MET A 47 -2.62 3.23 6.86
C MET A 47 -1.73 2.39 5.95
N ALA A 48 -0.82 1.60 6.54
CA ALA A 48 0.05 0.73 5.76
C ALA A 48 0.34 -0.57 6.51
N GLU A 49 0.78 -1.58 5.76
CA GLU A 49 1.22 -2.87 6.31
C GLU A 49 2.52 -2.77 7.12
N SER A 50 3.36 -1.78 6.81
CA SER A 50 4.68 -1.61 7.38
C SER A 50 5.10 -0.15 7.36
N GLU A 51 5.95 0.24 8.29
CA GLU A 51 6.55 1.57 8.36
C GLU A 51 7.22 1.95 7.02
N LYS A 52 7.89 1.00 6.37
CA LYS A 52 8.54 1.24 5.06
C LYS A 52 7.53 1.62 3.97
N ASP A 53 6.37 0.98 3.96
CA ASP A 53 5.35 1.24 2.98
C ASP A 53 4.63 2.57 3.28
N ALA A 54 4.38 2.85 4.56
CA ALA A 54 3.88 4.14 5.02
C ALA A 54 4.83 5.30 4.66
N ILE A 55 6.14 5.14 4.89
CA ILE A 55 7.18 6.12 4.51
C ILE A 55 7.21 6.33 2.99
N LYS A 56 7.08 5.24 2.22
CA LYS A 56 7.08 5.31 0.76
C LYS A 56 5.87 6.09 0.27
N GLU A 57 4.68 5.83 0.82
CA GLU A 57 3.47 6.58 0.52
C GLU A 57 3.60 8.06 0.92
N PHE A 58 4.15 8.34 2.11
CA PHE A 58 4.44 9.70 2.56
C PHE A 58 5.34 10.44 1.56
N LYS A 59 6.47 9.83 1.18
CA LYS A 59 7.43 10.42 0.24
C LYS A 59 6.82 10.62 -1.15
N ASN A 60 5.92 9.73 -1.57
CA ASN A 60 5.23 9.88 -2.85
C ASN A 60 4.27 11.09 -2.85
N ARG A 61 3.52 11.30 -1.76
CA ARG A 61 2.65 12.48 -1.61
C ARG A 61 3.41 13.78 -1.32
N HIS A 62 4.52 13.68 -0.59
CA HIS A 62 5.30 14.82 -0.10
C HIS A 62 6.80 14.64 -0.35
N PRO A 63 7.25 14.65 -1.61
CA PRO A 63 8.63 14.28 -1.99
C PRO A 63 9.72 15.18 -1.40
N HIS A 64 9.38 16.43 -1.07
CA HIS A 64 10.32 17.42 -0.54
C HIS A 64 10.10 17.75 0.93
N LYS A 65 9.17 17.07 1.60
CA LYS A 65 8.89 17.33 3.02
C LYS A 65 9.72 16.40 3.89
N LYS A 66 10.41 16.98 4.86
CA LYS A 66 10.95 16.23 5.98
C LYS A 66 9.79 15.83 6.87
N TYR A 67 9.76 14.56 7.26
CA TYR A 67 8.79 14.00 8.20
C TYR A 67 9.48 13.55 9.48
N ARG A 68 8.70 13.54 10.55
CA ARG A 68 8.99 12.86 11.81
C ARG A 68 7.90 11.81 12.00
N LEU A 69 8.29 10.55 12.08
CA LEU A 69 7.35 9.51 12.49
C LEU A 69 7.06 9.70 13.97
N LEU A 70 5.80 9.88 14.31
CA LEU A 70 5.35 9.89 15.71
C LEU A 70 5.13 8.43 16.10
N ASP A 71 5.71 8.04 17.23
CA ASP A 71 5.34 6.76 17.85
C ASP A 71 3.86 6.88 18.26
N PRO A 72 3.03 5.86 17.99
CA PRO A 72 1.69 5.86 18.53
C PRO A 72 1.83 6.01 20.04
N LEU A 73 1.25 7.07 20.60
CA LEU A 73 1.22 7.28 22.05
C LEU A 73 0.55 6.05 22.67
N ASP A 74 1.37 5.15 23.21
CA ASP A 74 0.95 4.10 24.13
C ASP A 74 0.52 4.84 25.41
N ASP A 75 -0.80 4.83 25.66
CA ASP A 75 -1.62 5.41 26.75
C ASP A 75 -0.89 6.12 27.92
#